data_AF-A0A131XBE3-F1
#
_entry.id   AF-A0A131XBE3-F1
#
_cell.length_a   1.000
_cell.length_b   1.000
_cell.length_c   1.000
_cell.angle_alpha   90.00
_cell.angle_beta   90.00
_cell.angle_gamma   90.00
#
_symmetry.space_group_name_H-M   'P 1'
#
loop_
_entity.id
_entity.type
_entity.pdbx_description
1 polymer ?
#
loop_
_entity_poly.entity_id
_entity_poly.type
_entity_poly.pdbx_seq_one_letter_code
_entity_poly.pdbx_strand_id
1 'polypeptide(L)'
;MQRPIDEYRQPWESKEHWELRREFIVANEGRFSENRVLCLAQAFANVELLGCTYPAPVMAQVNELAKNVKSLSVVQEKRRENSRVLFVKGEDDDAKRKKTSSSLGTYTRAPRYDDQSRMRAASFFQR
;
A
#
# COMPACT_ATOMS: atom_id res chain seq x y z
N MET A 1 -14.44 22.14 8.49
CA MET A 1 -14.65 20.97 9.34
C MET A 1 -15.72 21.30 10.35
N GLN A 2 -16.62 20.36 10.71
CA GLN A 2 -17.65 20.59 11.72
C GLN A 2 -17.13 20.46 13.16
N ARG A 3 -16.03 19.71 13.37
CA ARG A 3 -15.40 19.45 14.66
C ARG A 3 -13.91 19.80 14.63
N PRO A 4 -13.28 20.10 15.79
CA PRO A 4 -11.85 20.33 15.85
C PRO A 4 -11.09 19.09 15.38
N ILE A 5 -10.00 19.30 14.67
CA ILE A 5 -9.31 18.22 13.94
C ILE A 5 -8.82 17.12 14.89
N ASP A 6 -8.41 17.49 16.09
CA ASP A 6 -7.86 16.55 17.08
C ASP A 6 -8.90 15.53 17.59
N GLU A 7 -10.20 15.80 17.44
CA GLU A 7 -11.27 14.83 17.76
C GLU A 7 -11.36 13.68 16.75
N TYR A 8 -10.82 13.82 15.53
CA TYR A 8 -10.81 12.72 14.55
C TYR A 8 -9.73 11.68 14.82
N ARG A 9 -8.84 11.92 15.79
CA ARG A 9 -7.78 10.98 16.16
C ARG A 9 -8.38 9.72 16.77
N GLN A 10 -7.95 8.56 16.27
CA GLN A 10 -8.35 7.28 16.85
C GLN A 10 -7.42 6.91 18.01
N PRO A 11 -7.91 6.36 19.13
CA PRO A 11 -7.08 6.08 20.30
C PRO A 11 -6.06 4.97 20.06
N TRP A 12 -6.32 4.06 19.13
CA TRP A 12 -5.41 2.98 18.72
C TRP A 12 -4.45 3.38 17.59
N GLU A 13 -4.44 4.65 17.18
CA GLU A 13 -3.59 5.12 16.09
C GLU A 13 -2.21 5.55 16.58
N SER A 14 -1.17 5.13 15.85
CA SER A 14 0.20 5.57 16.10
C SER A 14 0.33 7.08 15.90
N LYS A 15 1.24 7.70 16.67
CA LYS A 15 1.48 9.14 16.60
C LYS A 15 1.91 9.60 15.20
N GLU A 16 2.82 8.85 14.56
CA GLU A 16 3.29 9.17 13.20
C GLU A 16 2.15 9.11 12.17
N HIS A 17 1.26 8.12 12.31
CA HIS A 17 0.09 7.96 11.44
C HIS A 17 -0.88 9.13 11.61
N TRP A 18 -1.16 9.50 12.86
CA TRP A 18 -2.03 10.63 13.16
C TRP A 18 -1.46 11.96 12.66
N GLU A 19 -0.18 12.25 12.88
CA GLU A 19 0.45 13.50 12.46
C GLU A 19 0.38 13.69 10.95
N LEU A 20 0.70 12.64 10.19
CA LEU A 20 0.62 12.66 8.73
C LEU A 20 -0.82 12.84 8.23
N ARG A 21 -1.78 12.15 8.85
CA ARG A 21 -3.21 12.28 8.51
C ARG A 21 -3.75 13.67 8.85
N ARG A 22 -3.39 14.21 10.01
CA ARG A 22 -3.78 15.55 10.47
C ARG A 22 -3.28 16.63 9.53
N GLU A 23 -2.02 16.55 9.10
CA GLU A 23 -1.47 17.51 8.15
C GLU A 23 -2.19 17.46 6.80
N PHE A 24 -2.53 16.26 6.31
CA PHE A 24 -3.32 16.10 5.09
C PHE A 24 -4.71 16.74 5.22
N ILE A 25 -5.37 16.57 6.38
CA ILE A 25 -6.68 17.17 6.65
C ILE A 25 -6.58 18.71 6.62
N VAL A 26 -5.61 19.29 7.33
CA VAL A 26 -5.40 20.74 7.38
C VAL A 26 -5.10 21.31 5.98
N ALA A 27 -4.26 20.63 5.20
CA ALA A 27 -3.86 21.09 3.86
C ALA A 27 -5.00 21.06 2.83
N ASN A 28 -6.03 20.25 3.05
CA ASN A 28 -7.11 20.01 2.09
C ASN A 28 -8.50 20.39 2.61
N GLU A 29 -8.56 21.03 3.77
CA GLU A 29 -9.80 21.56 4.32
C GLU A 29 -10.42 22.60 3.36
N GLY A 30 -11.74 22.55 3.18
CA GLY A 30 -12.48 23.47 2.32
C GLY A 30 -12.52 23.10 0.82
N ARG A 31 -11.70 22.14 0.35
CA ARG A 31 -11.73 21.68 -1.05
C ARG A 31 -12.79 20.60 -1.32
N PHE A 32 -13.08 19.77 -0.33
CA PHE A 32 -14.03 18.66 -0.44
C PHE A 32 -14.95 18.61 0.79
N SER A 33 -16.01 17.79 0.70
CA SER A 33 -16.82 17.47 1.86
C SER A 33 -15.97 16.81 2.95
N GLU A 34 -16.33 17.06 4.20
CA GLU A 34 -15.63 16.56 5.38
C GLU A 34 -15.35 15.06 5.33
N ASN A 35 -16.38 14.25 5.10
CA ASN A 35 -16.24 12.79 4.97
C ASN A 35 -15.25 12.40 3.86
N ARG A 36 -15.26 13.13 2.73
CA ARG A 36 -14.35 12.85 1.63
C ARG A 36 -12.89 13.16 2.01
N VAL A 37 -12.64 14.27 2.70
CA VAL A 37 -11.30 14.62 3.20
C VAL A 37 -10.82 13.56 4.17
N LEU A 38 -11.66 13.12 5.13
CA LEU A 38 -11.30 12.08 6.10
C LEU A 38 -10.96 10.74 5.42
N CYS A 39 -11.77 10.31 4.44
CA CYS A 39 -11.49 9.10 3.67
C CYS A 39 -10.18 9.19 2.89
N LEU A 40 -9.93 10.32 2.21
CA LEU A 40 -8.69 10.52 1.45
C LEU A 40 -7.47 10.61 2.36
N ALA A 41 -7.60 11.25 3.52
CA ALA A 41 -6.53 11.33 4.50
C ALA A 41 -6.15 9.95 5.04
N GLN A 42 -7.14 9.09 5.30
CA GLN A 42 -6.89 7.72 5.71
C GLN A 42 -6.22 6.92 4.60
N ALA A 43 -6.71 7.03 3.37
CA ALA A 43 -6.11 6.35 2.22
C ALA A 43 -4.66 6.80 2.00
N PHE A 44 -4.38 8.10 2.10
CA PHE A 44 -3.04 8.68 2.01
C PHE A 44 -2.08 8.08 3.05
N ALA A 45 -2.46 8.11 4.33
CA ALA A 45 -1.62 7.57 5.38
C ALA A 45 -1.37 6.06 5.20
N ASN A 46 -2.37 5.30 4.73
CA ASN A 46 -2.20 3.88 4.42
C ASN A 46 -1.26 3.64 3.21
N VAL A 47 -1.31 4.48 2.18
CA VAL A 47 -0.41 4.38 1.02
C VAL A 47 1.03 4.65 1.44
N GLU A 48 1.28 5.72 2.19
CA GLU A 48 2.64 6.15 2.54
C GLU A 48 3.28 5.26 3.61
N LEU A 49 2.54 4.94 4.69
CA LEU A 49 3.09 4.22 5.84
C LEU A 49 2.99 2.71 5.70
N LEU A 50 1.87 2.20 5.16
CA LEU A 50 1.62 0.75 5.05
C LEU A 50 1.90 0.20 3.65
N GLY A 51 2.14 1.07 2.66
CA GLY A 51 2.38 0.65 1.27
C GLY A 51 1.13 0.12 0.56
N CYS A 52 -0.07 0.47 1.04
CA CYS A 52 -1.32 0.05 0.39
C CYS A 52 -1.46 0.66 -1.01
N THR A 53 -2.22 -0.03 -1.87
CA THR A 53 -2.57 0.48 -3.21
C THR A 53 -4.09 0.47 -3.37
N TYR A 54 -4.62 1.55 -3.94
CA TYR A 54 -6.03 1.74 -4.23
C TYR A 54 -6.25 1.84 -5.75
N PRO A 55 -7.50 1.85 -6.23
CA PRO A 55 -7.76 2.05 -7.66
C PRO A 55 -7.10 3.33 -8.20
N ALA A 56 -6.64 3.25 -9.46
CA ALA A 56 -5.94 4.34 -10.15
C ALA A 56 -6.55 5.75 -9.98
N PRO A 57 -7.87 5.98 -10.08
CA PRO A 57 -8.43 7.32 -9.90
C PRO A 57 -8.22 7.87 -8.49
N VAL A 58 -8.28 7.01 -7.46
CA VAL A 58 -8.04 7.41 -6.07
C VAL A 58 -6.56 7.72 -5.86
N MET A 59 -5.67 6.89 -6.41
CA MET A 59 -4.23 7.12 -6.32
C MET A 59 -3.83 8.45 -6.97
N ALA A 60 -4.38 8.77 -8.14
CA ALA A 60 -4.13 10.05 -8.80
C ALA A 60 -4.58 11.24 -7.95
N GLN A 61 -5.78 11.15 -7.37
CA GLN A 61 -6.33 12.20 -6.51
C GLN A 61 -5.50 12.37 -5.22
N VAL A 62 -5.14 11.26 -4.56
CA VAL A 62 -4.31 11.29 -3.36
C VAL A 62 -2.95 11.93 -3.66
N ASN A 63 -2.30 11.52 -4.76
CA ASN A 63 -1.00 12.07 -5.17
C ASN A 63 -1.06 13.57 -5.50
N GLU A 64 -2.16 14.06 -6.07
CA GLU A 64 -2.32 15.48 -6.34
C GLU A 64 -2.40 16.30 -5.04
N LEU A 65 -3.21 15.84 -4.09
CA LEU A 65 -3.43 16.52 -2.81
C LEU A 65 -2.24 16.39 -1.86
N ALA A 66 -1.50 15.29 -1.96
CA ALA A 66 -0.33 14.99 -1.15
C ALA A 66 0.82 15.98 -1.39
N LYS A 67 0.87 16.67 -2.54
CA LYS A 67 1.89 17.70 -2.85
C LYS A 67 1.93 18.85 -1.84
N ASN A 68 0.82 19.10 -1.13
CA ASN A 68 0.71 20.18 -0.16
C ASN A 68 1.13 19.74 1.26
N VAL A 69 1.47 18.47 1.48
CA VAL A 69 1.86 17.91 2.77
C VAL A 69 3.37 18.02 2.93
N LYS A 70 3.86 18.77 3.93
CA LYS A 70 5.29 19.03 4.13
C LYS A 70 6.01 17.83 4.70
N SER A 71 5.38 17.06 5.58
CA SER A 71 6.01 15.88 6.21
C SER A 71 6.19 14.70 5.25
N LEU A 72 5.58 14.75 4.07
CA LEU A 72 5.63 13.66 3.09
C LEU A 72 7.07 13.34 2.66
N SER A 73 7.88 14.35 2.36
CA SER A 73 9.26 14.16 1.90
C SER A 73 10.10 13.41 2.95
N VAL A 74 9.93 13.78 4.23
CA VAL A 74 10.62 13.16 5.37
C VAL A 74 10.22 11.69 5.53
N VAL A 75 8.93 11.38 5.42
CA VAL A 75 8.42 10.00 5.50
C VAL A 75 8.99 9.14 4.36
N GLN A 76 9.02 9.69 3.14
CA GLN A 76 9.54 8.97 1.98
C GLN A 76 11.05 8.74 2.06
N GLU A 77 11.80 9.71 2.58
CA GLU A 77 13.24 9.56 2.81
C GLU A 77 13.54 8.48 3.84
N LYS A 78 12.87 8.50 5.01
CA LYS A 78 12.99 7.45 6.02
C LYS A 78 12.64 6.07 5.45
N ARG A 79 11.58 5.97 4.66
CA ARG A 79 11.20 4.69 4.01
C ARG A 79 12.29 4.22 3.05
N ARG A 80 12.86 5.14 2.26
CA ARG A 80 13.95 4.83 1.34
C ARG A 80 15.18 4.35 2.09
N GLU A 81 15.55 4.99 3.19
CA GLU A 81 16.66 4.59 4.05
C GLU A 81 16.43 3.21 4.67
N ASN A 82 15.25 2.96 5.24
CA ASN A 82 14.90 1.67 5.82
C ASN A 82 14.92 0.54 4.77
N SER A 83 14.52 0.83 3.53
CA SER A 83 14.56 -0.15 2.43
C SER A 83 15.98 -0.47 1.93
N ARG A 84 16.99 0.34 2.26
CA ARG A 84 18.40 0.07 1.92
C ARG A 84 19.03 -0.99 2.80
N VAL A 85 18.42 -1.32 3.95
CA VAL A 85 18.91 -2.39 4.82
C VAL A 85 18.68 -3.72 4.10
N LEU A 86 19.65 -4.12 3.30
CA LEU A 86 19.63 -5.38 2.56
C LEU A 86 19.69 -6.55 3.54
N PHE A 87 19.04 -7.64 3.16
CA PHE A 87 19.17 -8.91 3.86
C PHE A 87 20.65 -9.29 3.93
N VAL A 88 21.23 -9.28 5.14
CA VAL A 88 22.58 -9.80 5.35
C VAL A 88 22.46 -11.30 5.19
N LYS A 89 22.90 -11.79 4.04
CA LYS A 89 23.12 -13.22 3.84
C LYS A 89 24.21 -13.61 4.84
N GLY A 90 23.88 -14.46 5.82
CA GLY A 90 24.90 -15.04 6.68
C GLY A 90 25.97 -15.71 5.82
N GLU A 91 27.22 -15.75 6.28
CA GLU A 91 28.24 -16.60 5.68
C GLU A 91 27.71 -18.04 5.69
N ASP A 92 27.12 -18.47 4.58
CA ASP A 92 26.84 -19.87 4.33
C ASP A 92 28.21 -20.54 4.20
N ASP A 93 28.55 -21.44 5.12
CA ASP A 93 29.65 -22.39 4.93
C ASP A 93 29.38 -23.18 3.64
N ASP A 94 29.96 -22.74 2.52
CA ASP A 94 29.78 -23.33 1.18
C ASP A 94 30.15 -24.84 1.17
N ALA A 95 30.94 -25.27 2.15
CA ALA A 95 31.37 -26.64 2.39
C ALA A 95 30.24 -27.65 2.69
N LYS A 96 29.01 -27.21 3.03
CA LYS A 96 27.87 -28.13 3.32
C LYS A 96 26.72 -28.04 2.31
N ARG A 97 26.89 -27.37 1.17
CA ARG A 97 25.86 -27.32 0.14
C ARG A 97 25.75 -28.67 -0.59
N LYS A 98 25.09 -29.65 0.02
CA LYS A 98 24.59 -30.83 -0.69
C LYS A 98 23.63 -30.32 -1.77
N LYS A 99 23.98 -30.51 -3.04
CA LYS A 99 23.07 -30.38 -4.17
C LYS A 99 21.98 -31.44 -4.04
N THR A 100 20.99 -31.20 -3.18
CA THR A 100 19.75 -31.94 -3.26
C THR A 100 19.02 -31.39 -4.47
N SER A 101 18.91 -32.21 -5.52
CA SER A 101 17.95 -31.98 -6.60
C SER A 101 16.54 -32.18 -6.04
N SER A 102 16.09 -31.32 -5.12
CA SER A 102 14.70 -31.37 -4.66
C SER A 102 13.84 -30.64 -5.67
N SER A 103 12.98 -31.42 -6.33
CA SER A 103 11.97 -31.01 -7.29
C SER A 103 10.83 -30.17 -6.67
N LEU A 104 11.08 -29.41 -5.60
CA LEU A 104 10.07 -28.52 -5.04
C LEU A 104 10.10 -27.20 -5.80
N GLY A 105 9.22 -27.11 -6.80
CA GLY A 105 9.01 -25.94 -7.62
C GLY A 105 8.80 -24.66 -6.81
N THR A 106 9.40 -23.58 -7.30
CA THR A 106 9.10 -22.22 -6.87
C THR A 106 7.62 -21.92 -7.06
N TYR A 107 6.91 -21.60 -5.97
CA TYR A 107 5.49 -21.23 -5.93
C TYR A 107 5.13 -19.95 -6.73
N THR A 108 6.11 -19.28 -7.35
CA THR A 108 5.95 -17.93 -7.93
C THR A 108 5.78 -17.91 -9.45
N ARG A 109 5.15 -18.93 -10.05
CA ARG A 109 4.66 -18.81 -11.42
C ARG A 109 3.40 -19.65 -11.65
N ALA A 110 2.28 -19.19 -11.10
CA ALA A 110 1.00 -19.58 -11.68
C ALA A 110 0.99 -19.08 -13.14
N PRO A 111 0.70 -19.95 -14.13
CA PRO A 111 0.50 -19.50 -15.51
C PRO A 111 -0.63 -18.47 -15.51
N ARG A 112 -0.43 -17.33 -16.17
CA ARG A 112 -1.57 -16.47 -16.52
C ARG A 112 -2.50 -17.33 -17.37
N TYR A 113 -3.73 -17.48 -16.93
CA TYR A 113 -4.75 -18.19 -17.68
C TYR A 113 -4.92 -17.49 -19.03
N ASP A 114 -4.54 -18.14 -20.13
CA ASP A 114 -4.83 -17.66 -21.47
C ASP A 114 -6.35 -17.68 -21.68
N ASP A 115 -6.90 -16.52 -22.02
CA ASP A 115 -8.33 -16.21 -22.16
C ASP A 115 -9.05 -17.03 -23.26
N GLN A 116 -8.32 -17.86 -24.03
CA GLN A 116 -8.88 -18.68 -25.10
C GLN A 116 -9.60 -19.96 -24.62
N SER A 117 -9.44 -20.34 -23.35
CA SER A 117 -10.10 -21.56 -22.81
C SER A 117 -11.55 -21.35 -22.37
N ARG A 118 -12.12 -20.13 -22.54
CA ARG A 118 -13.47 -19.78 -22.07
C ARG A 118 -14.60 -20.11 -23.07
N MET A 119 -14.31 -20.80 -24.19
CA MET A 119 -15.32 -21.13 -25.22
C MET A 119 -15.69 -22.62 -25.35
N ARG A 120 -15.52 -23.44 -24.30
CA ARG A 120 -15.94 -24.86 -24.35
C ARG A 120 -16.76 -25.38 -23.15
N ALA A 121 -17.40 -24.49 -22.40
CA ALA A 121 -18.28 -24.89 -21.28
C ALA A 121 -19.65 -24.19 -21.33
N ALA A 122 -20.27 -24.10 -22.51
CA ALA A 122 -21.63 -23.60 -22.69
C ALA A 122 -22.57 -24.63 -23.33
N SER A 123 -22.40 -25.91 -22.98
CA SER A 123 -23.24 -26.99 -23.52
C SER A 123 -23.52 -28.10 -22.49
N PHE A 124 -23.85 -27.72 -21.26
CA PHE A 124 -24.27 -28.68 -20.22
C PHE A 124 -25.38 -28.18 -19.30
N PHE A 125 -26.34 -27.39 -19.81
CA PHE A 125 -27.66 -27.28 -19.17
C PHE A 125 -28.74 -27.08 -20.23
N GLN A 126 -29.24 -28.20 -20.75
CA GLN A 126 -30.47 -28.26 -21.51
C GLN A 126 -31.20 -29.54 -21.09
N ARG A 127 -32.13 -29.38 -20.16
CA ARG A 127 -33.30 -30.23 -19.95
C ARG A 127 -34.33 -29.46 -19.16
#